data_AF-A0A916RZ46-F1
#
_entry.id   AF-A0A916RZ46-F1
#
_cell.length_a   1.000
_cell.length_b   1.000
_cell.length_c   1.000
_cell.angle_alpha   90.00
_cell.angle_beta   90.00
_cell.angle_gamma   90.00
#
_symmetry.space_group_name_H-M   'P 1'
#
loop_
_entity.id
_entity.type
_entity.pdbx_description
1 polymer ?
#
loop_
_entity_poly.entity_id
_entity_poly.type
_entity_poly.pdbx_seq_one_letter_code
_entity_poly.pdbx_strand_id
1 'polypeptide(L)'
;MQVGQPIHGELIYPVYADNKLVLPAKTIVTGSVTALHPNHDRRVSARLRADFTPFYTPVVDFNQIQLPDGTTLTIATSTATDGAPIYRLVAPPPRKGGFIRRQFDTGLQILHDQISLFTAPGKKDRLLRVVYSQLPWHPQNIEKGTAWTVETTTPFTVSEQPASPDPAVSTENSSNSSAWFVQAYLNEKLSSATSKQGEPIRATVAEPIYNPDHSIAVPQGATLVGTITQARPARRFGRAGVLHFNFRQLVLPAGTTRNVETTLTAADSAGGQNLAMNSEGVVKPKPQDKIAIPLLLAALAISPLHEDADDRGEVLARKNATASNSIGIIGFVVGIASGSANVAAGFGAYGTALALYNRWIKRGTDVTFVRDTRIVLQTTPRHAPVLSAQPSH
;
A
#
# COMPACT_ATOMS: atom_id res chain seq x y z
N MET A 1 10.00 9.81 17.85
CA MET A 1 9.17 10.81 17.14
C MET A 1 8.69 11.86 18.13
N GLN A 2 9.06 13.13 17.95
CA GLN A 2 8.70 14.26 18.82
C GLN A 2 8.35 15.50 18.00
N VAL A 3 7.60 16.45 18.58
CA VAL A 3 7.32 17.75 17.95
C VAL A 3 8.61 18.56 17.86
N GLY A 4 8.81 19.27 16.74
CA GLY A 4 10.03 20.01 16.42
C GLY A 4 11.18 19.15 15.89
N GLN A 5 11.02 17.83 15.84
CA GLN A 5 12.05 16.93 15.31
C GLN A 5 12.20 17.15 13.78
N PRO A 6 13.44 17.34 13.27
CA PRO A 6 13.66 17.47 11.84
C PRO A 6 13.36 16.16 11.11
N ILE A 7 12.82 16.29 9.90
CA ILE A 7 12.55 15.18 8.99
C ILE A 7 13.33 15.41 7.71
N HIS A 8 13.96 14.33 7.24
CA HIS A 8 14.60 14.26 5.94
C HIS A 8 13.81 13.30 5.06
N GLY A 9 13.45 13.78 3.88
CA GLY A 9 12.77 13.02 2.85
C GLY A 9 13.43 13.22 1.49
N GLU A 10 12.98 12.43 0.54
CA GLU A 10 13.42 12.51 -0.86
C GLU A 10 12.18 12.48 -1.74
N LEU A 11 12.19 13.24 -2.84
CA LEU A 11 11.13 13.15 -3.85
C LEU A 11 11.10 11.73 -4.43
N ILE A 12 9.98 11.04 -4.28
CA ILE A 12 9.80 9.71 -4.87
C ILE A 12 9.67 9.80 -6.40
N TYR A 13 8.97 10.84 -6.85
CA TYR A 13 8.67 11.06 -8.25
C TYR A 13 9.25 12.38 -8.74
N PRO A 14 9.66 12.46 -10.02
CA PRO A 14 10.04 13.74 -10.61
C PRO A 14 8.83 14.68 -10.72
N VAL A 15 9.11 15.98 -10.67
CA VAL A 15 8.14 17.05 -10.89
C VAL A 15 8.46 17.75 -12.19
N TYR A 16 7.46 17.81 -13.07
CA TYR A 16 7.52 18.51 -14.33
C TYR A 16 6.76 19.84 -14.22
N ALA A 17 7.15 20.82 -15.03
CA ALA A 17 6.34 22.00 -15.35
C ALA A 17 6.51 22.30 -16.83
N ASP A 18 5.43 22.65 -17.53
CA ASP A 18 5.43 22.92 -18.98
C ASP A 18 6.10 21.82 -19.82
N ASN A 19 5.91 20.55 -19.40
CA ASN A 19 6.55 19.37 -20.00
C ASN A 19 8.08 19.32 -19.91
N LYS A 20 8.70 20.16 -19.05
CA LYS A 20 10.12 20.11 -18.73
C LYS A 20 10.31 19.58 -17.31
N LEU A 21 11.36 18.80 -17.10
CA LEU A 21 11.72 18.32 -15.78
C LEU A 21 12.24 19.48 -14.93
N VAL A 22 11.59 19.77 -13.81
CA VAL A 22 11.97 20.86 -12.91
C VAL A 22 12.68 20.34 -11.67
N LEU A 23 12.10 19.32 -11.02
CA LEU A 23 12.72 18.65 -9.88
C LEU A 23 12.89 17.16 -10.22
N PRO A 24 14.11 16.63 -10.26
CA PRO A 24 14.31 15.20 -10.45
C PRO A 24 13.80 14.40 -9.25
N ALA A 25 13.54 13.11 -9.47
CA ALA A 25 13.38 12.19 -8.36
C ALA A 25 14.65 12.19 -7.50
N LYS A 26 14.50 11.89 -6.21
CA LYS A 26 15.54 11.91 -5.17
C LYS A 26 16.06 13.29 -4.79
N THR A 27 15.46 14.37 -5.27
CA THR A 27 15.67 15.71 -4.69
C THR A 27 15.37 15.65 -3.19
N ILE A 28 16.29 16.16 -2.37
CA ILE A 28 16.18 16.10 -0.91
C ILE A 28 15.19 17.16 -0.45
N VAL A 29 14.28 16.78 0.42
CA VAL A 29 13.30 17.67 1.06
C VAL A 29 13.50 17.59 2.57
N THR A 30 13.60 18.74 3.21
CA THR A 30 13.72 18.84 4.66
C THR A 30 12.52 19.56 5.25
N GLY A 31 12.16 19.15 6.46
CA GLY A 31 10.99 19.63 7.17
C GLY A 31 11.06 19.31 8.65
N SER A 32 9.93 19.43 9.33
CA SER A 32 9.83 19.10 10.76
C SER A 32 8.44 18.59 11.14
N VAL A 33 8.37 17.89 12.28
CA VAL A 33 7.09 17.49 12.89
C VAL A 33 6.49 18.68 13.62
N THR A 34 5.33 19.16 13.18
CA THR A 34 4.66 20.32 13.80
C THR A 34 3.71 19.92 14.93
N ALA A 35 3.04 18.77 14.81
CA ALA A 35 2.11 18.28 15.82
C ALA A 35 2.00 16.75 15.81
N LEU A 36 1.40 16.19 16.87
CA LEU A 36 1.15 14.75 17.02
C LEU A 36 -0.32 14.52 17.41
N HIS A 37 -1.10 13.90 16.51
CA HIS A 37 -2.51 13.61 16.77
C HIS A 37 -2.71 12.21 17.36
N PRO A 38 -3.53 12.03 18.42
CA PRO A 38 -3.82 10.71 18.95
C PRO A 38 -4.50 9.79 17.92
N ASN A 39 -3.97 8.57 17.72
CA ASN A 39 -4.59 7.57 16.84
C ASN A 39 -5.37 6.53 17.69
N HIS A 40 -6.63 6.83 17.97
CA HIS A 40 -7.47 6.01 18.86
C HIS A 40 -7.70 4.59 18.32
N ASP A 41 -8.00 4.46 17.03
CA ASP A 41 -8.29 3.15 16.41
C ASP A 41 -7.08 2.22 16.46
N ARG A 42 -5.88 2.75 16.18
CA ARG A 42 -4.64 1.99 16.31
C ARG A 42 -4.42 1.56 17.76
N ARG A 43 -4.61 2.46 18.74
CA ARG A 43 -4.48 2.16 20.18
C ARG A 43 -5.42 1.03 20.62
N VAL A 44 -6.70 1.09 20.26
CA VAL A 44 -7.66 0.02 20.63
C VAL A 44 -7.22 -1.30 20.02
N SER A 45 -6.83 -1.31 18.76
CA SER A 45 -6.40 -2.53 18.07
C SER A 45 -5.05 -3.09 18.59
N ALA A 46 -4.19 -2.23 19.11
CA ALA A 46 -2.89 -2.59 19.68
C ALA A 46 -3.03 -3.13 21.10
N ARG A 47 -3.95 -2.57 21.92
CA ARG A 47 -4.26 -3.08 23.27
C ARG A 47 -4.78 -4.52 23.25
N LEU A 48 -5.54 -4.90 22.22
CA LEU A 48 -5.94 -6.31 21.98
C LEU A 48 -4.75 -7.24 21.69
N ARG A 49 -3.56 -6.68 21.48
CA ARG A 49 -2.29 -7.37 21.31
C ARG A 49 -1.29 -6.93 22.39
N ALA A 50 -1.79 -6.55 23.56
CA ALA A 50 -1.06 -6.04 24.73
C ALA A 50 0.05 -5.01 24.42
N ASP A 51 -0.13 -4.25 23.34
CA ASP A 51 0.69 -3.10 23.00
C ASP A 51 -0.06 -1.85 23.46
N PHE A 52 0.46 -1.25 24.54
CA PHE A 52 -0.09 -0.07 25.21
C PHE A 52 0.63 1.21 24.78
N THR A 53 1.42 1.15 23.71
CA THR A 53 2.09 2.30 23.12
C THR A 53 1.06 3.38 22.77
N PRO A 54 1.27 4.64 23.17
CA PRO A 54 0.30 5.71 22.94
C PRO A 54 0.34 6.19 21.49
N PHE A 55 -0.12 5.39 20.51
CA PHE A 55 0.04 5.72 19.08
C PHE A 55 -0.40 7.14 18.70
N TYR A 56 0.48 7.84 17.99
CA TYR A 56 0.25 9.17 17.43
C TYR A 56 0.44 9.14 15.90
N THR A 57 -0.31 9.98 15.21
CA THR A 57 -0.13 10.28 13.79
C THR A 57 0.63 11.62 13.70
N PRO A 58 1.83 11.66 13.10
CA PRO A 58 2.59 12.89 12.97
C PRO A 58 1.97 13.83 11.95
N VAL A 59 1.97 15.12 12.27
CA VAL A 59 1.76 16.21 11.32
C VAL A 59 3.12 16.72 10.92
N VAL A 60 3.42 16.68 9.63
CA VAL A 60 4.70 17.08 9.08
C VAL A 60 4.53 18.30 8.20
N ASP A 61 5.52 19.19 8.23
CA ASP A 61 5.62 20.34 7.34
C ASP A 61 6.98 20.33 6.67
N PHE A 62 7.01 20.51 5.35
CA PHE A 62 8.23 20.58 4.55
C PHE A 62 8.46 22.02 4.09
N ASN A 63 9.63 22.56 4.43
CA ASN A 63 9.91 23.98 4.26
C ASN A 63 11.14 24.27 3.38
N GLN A 64 11.87 23.24 2.97
CA GLN A 64 13.13 23.41 2.28
C GLN A 64 13.40 22.22 1.33
N ILE A 65 13.90 22.55 0.14
CA ILE A 65 14.37 21.58 -0.85
C ILE A 65 15.83 21.86 -1.18
N GLN A 66 16.60 20.80 -1.41
CA GLN A 66 17.97 20.89 -1.87
C GLN A 66 18.05 20.36 -3.29
N LEU A 67 18.43 21.24 -4.22
CA LEU A 67 18.58 20.93 -5.63
C LEU A 67 19.84 20.07 -5.87
N PRO A 68 19.93 19.40 -7.03
CA PRO A 68 21.10 18.63 -7.43
C PRO A 68 22.42 19.42 -7.44
N ASP A 69 22.37 20.73 -7.68
CA ASP A 69 23.53 21.63 -7.61
C ASP A 69 24.00 21.94 -6.18
N GLY A 70 23.27 21.46 -5.16
CA GLY A 70 23.51 21.73 -3.75
C GLY A 70 22.83 23.00 -3.23
N THR A 71 22.20 23.78 -4.10
CA THR A 71 21.47 25.00 -3.73
C THR A 71 20.25 24.63 -2.92
N THR A 72 20.02 25.37 -1.84
CA THR A 72 18.86 25.20 -0.98
C THR A 72 17.81 26.25 -1.34
N LEU A 73 16.58 25.82 -1.64
CA LEU A 73 15.42 26.69 -1.80
C LEU A 73 14.43 26.48 -0.67
N THR A 74 13.87 27.57 -0.15
CA THR A 74 12.76 27.54 0.79
C THR A 74 11.46 27.38 0.03
N ILE A 75 10.57 26.53 0.55
CA ILE A 75 9.23 26.30 0.01
C ILE A 75 8.21 26.41 1.14
N ALA A 76 7.00 26.85 0.84
CA ALA A 76 5.89 26.76 1.78
C ALA A 76 4.95 25.64 1.32
N THR A 77 4.72 24.65 2.17
CA THR A 77 3.83 23.53 1.86
C THR A 77 2.67 23.45 2.84
N SER A 78 1.62 22.73 2.44
CA SER A 78 0.54 22.35 3.33
C SER A 78 1.03 21.31 4.35
N THR A 79 0.56 21.39 5.59
CA THR A 79 0.83 20.34 6.59
C THR A 79 0.22 19.00 6.16
N ALA A 80 1.00 17.92 6.20
CA ALA A 80 0.51 16.59 5.89
C ALA A 80 0.33 15.74 7.15
N THR A 81 -0.86 15.14 7.29
CA THR A 81 -1.24 14.26 8.41
C THR A 81 -1.32 12.79 8.01
N ASP A 82 -1.37 12.49 6.72
CA ASP A 82 -1.75 11.17 6.20
C ASP A 82 -0.56 10.36 5.69
N GLY A 83 0.62 10.58 6.30
CA GLY A 83 1.84 9.87 5.97
C GLY A 83 1.67 8.38 6.11
N ALA A 84 1.96 7.65 5.04
CA ALA A 84 1.96 6.20 5.07
C ALA A 84 3.04 5.62 4.16
N PRO A 85 3.56 4.42 4.47
CA PRO A 85 4.39 3.70 3.54
C PRO A 85 3.61 3.48 2.24
N ILE A 86 4.17 3.95 1.12
CA ILE A 86 3.57 3.71 -0.19
C ILE A 86 3.93 2.30 -0.63
N TYR A 87 2.91 1.48 -0.84
CA TYR A 87 3.05 0.24 -1.59
C TYR A 87 2.50 0.46 -2.98
N ARG A 88 3.36 0.30 -3.99
CA ARG A 88 2.92 0.22 -5.38
C ARG A 88 2.21 -1.12 -5.57
N LEU A 89 0.90 -1.06 -5.70
CA LEU A 89 0.10 -2.25 -5.95
C LEU A 89 0.24 -2.61 -7.42
N VAL A 90 0.81 -3.78 -7.74
CA VAL A 90 0.86 -4.29 -9.10
C VAL A 90 0.01 -5.55 -9.17
N ALA A 91 -0.79 -5.66 -10.22
CA ALA A 91 -1.58 -6.86 -10.46
C ALA A 91 -0.66 -8.08 -10.66
N PRO A 92 -0.84 -9.18 -9.90
CA PRO A 92 -0.07 -10.39 -10.12
C PRO A 92 -0.46 -11.04 -11.46
N PRO A 93 0.48 -11.73 -12.15
CA PRO A 93 0.19 -12.38 -13.43
C PRO A 93 -0.91 -13.45 -13.29
N PRO A 94 -1.75 -13.66 -14.33
CA PRO A 94 -2.83 -14.64 -14.28
C PRO A 94 -2.27 -16.06 -14.14
N ARG A 95 -2.55 -16.71 -13.01
CA ARG A 95 -2.13 -18.11 -12.73
C ARG A 95 -3.32 -19.07 -12.81
N LYS A 96 -3.25 -20.10 -13.67
CA LYS A 96 -4.30 -21.14 -13.87
C LYS A 96 -4.33 -22.24 -12.79
N GLY A 97 -5.49 -22.48 -12.14
CA GLY A 97 -5.68 -23.52 -11.09
C GLY A 97 -6.70 -23.19 -9.97
N GLY A 98 -7.09 -24.20 -9.17
CA GLY A 98 -8.19 -24.11 -8.18
C GLY A 98 -7.85 -23.36 -6.88
N PHE A 99 -8.79 -22.51 -6.41
CA PHE A 99 -8.61 -21.54 -5.31
C PHE A 99 -8.24 -22.14 -3.95
N ILE A 100 -8.78 -23.32 -3.60
CA ILE A 100 -8.68 -23.90 -2.25
C ILE A 100 -7.32 -24.58 -2.01
N ARG A 101 -6.84 -25.39 -2.96
CA ARG A 101 -5.55 -26.11 -2.85
C ARG A 101 -4.36 -25.13 -2.82
N ARG A 102 -4.46 -24.04 -3.60
CA ARG A 102 -3.48 -22.96 -3.65
C ARG A 102 -3.32 -22.20 -2.34
N GLN A 103 -4.43 -21.93 -1.64
CA GLN A 103 -4.38 -21.23 -0.35
C GLN A 103 -3.73 -22.09 0.73
N PHE A 104 -3.94 -23.40 0.66
CA PHE A 104 -3.32 -24.36 1.57
C PHE A 104 -1.80 -24.50 1.31
N ASP A 105 -1.41 -24.66 0.04
CA ASP A 105 -0.01 -24.81 -0.36
C ASP A 105 0.80 -23.51 -0.16
N THR A 106 0.21 -22.34 -0.44
CA THR A 106 0.88 -21.03 -0.20
C THR A 106 1.07 -20.76 1.29
N GLY A 107 0.08 -21.13 2.12
CA GLY A 107 0.20 -21.03 3.58
C GLY A 107 1.31 -21.95 4.13
N LEU A 108 1.41 -23.17 3.60
CA LEU A 108 2.47 -24.12 3.96
C LEU A 108 3.87 -23.72 3.46
N GLN A 109 3.96 -22.94 2.36
CA GLN A 109 5.24 -22.43 1.82
C GLN A 109 5.72 -21.16 2.52
N ILE A 110 4.84 -20.22 2.87
CA ILE A 110 5.18 -19.03 3.68
C ILE A 110 5.73 -19.46 5.05
N LEU A 111 5.21 -20.56 5.58
CA LEU A 111 5.79 -21.24 6.73
C LEU A 111 7.21 -21.69 6.38
N HIS A 112 7.41 -22.57 5.40
CA HIS A 112 8.75 -23.09 5.03
C HIS A 112 9.83 -22.03 4.78
N ASP A 113 9.55 -20.96 4.04
CA ASP A 113 10.56 -19.94 3.68
C ASP A 113 10.99 -19.06 4.86
N GLN A 114 10.12 -18.84 5.84
CA GLN A 114 10.44 -18.03 7.04
C GLN A 114 11.06 -18.85 8.19
N ILE A 115 11.14 -20.17 8.06
CA ILE A 115 11.69 -21.08 9.08
C ILE A 115 13.22 -21.19 9.02
N SER A 116 13.84 -20.74 7.93
CA SER A 116 15.31 -20.65 7.82
C SER A 116 15.94 -19.64 8.79
N LEU A 117 15.14 -18.78 9.43
CA LEU A 117 15.60 -17.80 10.42
C LEU A 117 16.01 -18.40 11.77
N PHE A 118 15.59 -19.64 12.10
CA PHE A 118 15.78 -20.21 13.44
C PHE A 118 16.44 -21.60 13.51
N THR A 119 16.78 -22.23 12.39
CA THR A 119 17.66 -23.42 12.38
C THR A 119 19.15 -23.08 12.32
N ALA A 120 19.51 -21.81 12.12
CA ALA A 120 20.89 -21.32 12.08
C ALA A 120 21.44 -20.91 13.48
N PRO A 121 22.76 -21.00 13.73
CA PRO A 121 23.38 -20.60 14.99
C PRO A 121 23.22 -19.08 15.26
N GLY A 122 22.94 -18.68 16.52
CA GLY A 122 22.69 -17.27 16.93
C GLY A 122 21.36 -16.99 17.66
N LYS A 123 20.83 -17.97 18.42
CA LYS A 123 19.46 -18.01 18.97
C LYS A 123 19.13 -16.93 20.01
N LYS A 124 20.11 -16.50 20.82
CA LYS A 124 19.87 -15.57 21.95
C LYS A 124 19.57 -14.14 21.48
N ASP A 125 20.38 -13.60 20.58
CA ASP A 125 20.26 -12.20 20.16
C ASP A 125 18.99 -11.94 19.34
N ARG A 126 18.54 -12.92 18.54
CA ARG A 126 17.31 -12.81 17.76
C ARG A 126 16.06 -12.96 18.63
N LEU A 127 16.06 -13.88 19.60
CA LEU A 127 14.94 -14.00 20.56
C LEU A 127 14.81 -12.72 21.39
N LEU A 128 15.93 -12.17 21.86
CA LEU A 128 15.94 -10.89 22.58
C LEU A 128 15.38 -9.76 21.70
N ARG A 129 15.79 -9.66 20.43
CA ARG A 129 15.26 -8.64 19.51
C ARG A 129 13.75 -8.75 19.30
N VAL A 130 13.23 -9.97 19.19
CA VAL A 130 11.78 -10.24 19.06
C VAL A 130 11.05 -9.88 20.36
N VAL A 131 11.58 -10.25 21.52
CA VAL A 131 11.02 -9.90 22.84
C VAL A 131 11.05 -8.39 23.09
N TYR A 132 12.15 -7.70 22.75
CA TYR A 132 12.26 -6.24 22.87
C TYR A 132 11.29 -5.51 21.94
N SER A 133 11.05 -6.02 20.72
CA SER A 133 10.06 -5.44 19.81
C SER A 133 8.61 -5.64 20.27
N GLN A 134 8.39 -6.44 21.32
CA GLN A 134 7.09 -6.81 21.86
C GLN A 134 6.86 -6.28 23.27
N LEU A 135 7.75 -5.41 23.76
CA LEU A 135 7.52 -4.73 25.02
C LEU A 135 6.17 -3.99 24.97
N PRO A 136 5.37 -4.01 26.06
CA PRO A 136 4.09 -3.34 26.13
C PRO A 136 4.14 -1.85 25.77
N TRP A 137 5.32 -1.25 25.93
CA TRP A 137 5.65 0.09 25.45
C TRP A 137 6.90 0.03 24.57
N HIS A 138 6.80 0.58 23.36
CA HIS A 138 7.94 0.84 22.49
C HIS A 138 7.96 2.30 22.02
N PRO A 139 9.15 2.87 21.76
CA PRO A 139 9.25 4.22 21.21
C PRO A 139 8.68 4.26 19.80
N GLN A 140 7.84 5.26 19.54
CA GLN A 140 7.29 5.47 18.20
C GLN A 140 8.29 6.12 17.28
N ASN A 141 8.45 5.48 16.11
CA ASN A 141 9.27 5.97 15.01
C ASN A 141 8.40 6.07 13.77
N ILE A 142 8.72 7.03 12.91
CA ILE A 142 8.16 7.06 11.56
C ILE A 142 8.85 5.95 10.77
N GLU A 143 8.06 5.09 10.12
CA GLU A 143 8.60 3.96 9.38
C GLU A 143 9.40 4.45 8.17
N LYS A 144 10.55 3.84 7.90
CA LYS A 144 11.32 4.15 6.69
C LYS A 144 10.47 3.83 5.46
N GLY A 145 10.43 4.76 4.50
CA GLY A 145 9.57 4.64 3.32
C GLY A 145 8.15 5.18 3.50
N THR A 146 7.85 5.79 4.66
CA THR A 146 6.66 6.64 4.80
C THR A 146 6.76 7.80 3.82
N ALA A 147 5.71 7.99 3.04
CA ALA A 147 5.61 9.06 2.08
C ALA A 147 4.40 9.94 2.39
N TRP A 148 4.52 11.20 2.01
CA TRP A 148 3.47 12.20 2.13
C TRP A 148 3.30 12.87 0.78
N THR A 149 2.06 13.20 0.45
CA THR A 149 1.76 14.13 -0.63
C THR A 149 1.50 15.49 0.02
N VAL A 150 2.19 16.51 -0.46
CA VAL A 150 2.04 17.90 0.01
C VAL A 150 1.78 18.82 -1.19
N GLU A 151 0.89 19.79 -0.99
CA GLU A 151 0.65 20.86 -1.96
C GLU A 151 1.50 22.07 -1.57
N THR A 152 2.11 22.72 -2.56
CA THR A 152 2.80 24.00 -2.33
C THR A 152 1.76 25.11 -2.18
N THR A 153 1.83 25.88 -1.09
CA THR A 153 0.86 26.95 -0.81
C THR A 153 1.25 28.29 -1.44
N THR A 154 2.53 28.50 -1.71
CA THR A 154 3.06 29.70 -2.38
C THR A 154 3.86 29.32 -3.62
N PRO A 155 3.70 30.03 -4.76
CA PRO A 155 4.54 29.79 -5.92
C PRO A 155 6.01 30.07 -5.57
N PHE A 156 6.91 29.24 -6.07
CA PHE A 156 8.36 29.44 -5.97
C PHE A 156 8.99 29.23 -7.34
N THR A 157 10.09 29.94 -7.59
CA THR A 157 10.81 29.87 -8.86
C THR A 157 11.99 28.92 -8.72
N VAL A 158 12.06 27.94 -9.61
CA VAL A 158 13.22 27.05 -9.74
C VAL A 158 14.04 27.54 -10.93
N SER A 159 15.33 27.78 -10.72
CA SER A 159 16.25 28.10 -11.81
C SER A 159 16.31 26.94 -12.79
N GLU A 160 16.27 27.24 -14.10
CA GLU A 160 16.30 26.24 -15.16
C GLU A 160 17.61 25.45 -15.06
N GLN A 161 17.54 24.25 -14.49
CA GLN A 161 18.70 23.40 -14.30
C GLN A 161 19.10 22.85 -15.67
N PRO A 162 20.41 22.86 -16.04
CA PRO A 162 20.84 22.29 -17.31
C PRO A 162 20.35 20.86 -17.39
N ALA A 163 19.69 20.52 -18.50
CA ALA A 163 19.11 19.21 -18.74
C ALA A 163 20.16 18.13 -18.42
N SER A 164 20.01 17.48 -17.27
CA SER A 164 20.70 16.22 -17.04
C SER A 164 20.20 15.29 -18.14
N PRO A 165 21.09 14.51 -18.80
CA PRO A 165 20.67 13.58 -19.84
C PRO A 165 19.52 12.76 -19.27
N ASP A 166 18.40 12.77 -19.99
CA ASP A 166 17.12 12.21 -19.56
C ASP A 166 17.35 10.93 -18.75
N PRO A 167 16.79 10.81 -17.52
CA PRO A 167 16.80 9.52 -16.86
C PRO A 167 16.16 8.57 -17.85
N ALA A 168 16.96 7.59 -18.31
CA ALA A 168 16.65 6.69 -19.39
C ALA A 168 15.14 6.49 -19.46
N VAL A 169 14.54 7.04 -20.51
CA VAL A 169 13.17 6.77 -20.91
C VAL A 169 12.98 5.29 -20.63
N SER A 170 11.95 4.93 -19.87
CA SER A 170 11.64 3.54 -19.59
C SER A 170 11.24 2.89 -20.92
N THR A 171 12.22 2.60 -21.76
CA THR A 171 12.13 1.98 -23.08
C THR A 171 11.95 0.47 -22.92
N GLU A 172 11.27 0.04 -21.86
CA GLU A 172 11.01 -1.39 -21.65
C GLU A 172 9.71 -1.86 -22.30
N ASN A 173 8.84 -1.00 -22.87
CA ASN A 173 7.55 -1.49 -23.40
C ASN A 173 7.02 -0.76 -24.66
N SER A 174 7.86 -0.37 -25.61
CA SER A 174 7.38 0.04 -26.96
C SER A 174 7.52 -1.07 -28.01
N SER A 175 7.45 -2.33 -27.61
CA SER A 175 7.24 -3.43 -28.56
C SER A 175 5.75 -3.55 -28.91
N ASN A 176 5.37 -2.91 -30.02
CA ASN A 176 4.17 -3.23 -30.81
C ASN A 176 2.81 -3.26 -30.10
N SER A 177 2.46 -2.23 -29.34
CA SER A 177 1.04 -1.99 -29.01
C SER A 177 0.81 -0.51 -28.78
N SER A 178 -0.31 0.01 -29.28
CA SER A 178 -0.77 1.39 -29.16
C SER A 178 -1.10 1.83 -27.72
N ALA A 179 -0.53 1.18 -26.71
CA ALA A 179 -0.85 1.34 -25.31
C ALA A 179 0.19 2.19 -24.57
N TRP A 180 -0.21 3.35 -24.03
CA TRP A 180 0.67 4.20 -23.21
C TRP A 180 0.44 3.96 -21.73
N PHE A 181 1.52 3.87 -20.94
CA PHE A 181 1.44 3.92 -19.48
C PHE A 181 1.44 5.38 -19.01
N VAL A 182 0.30 5.84 -18.52
CA VAL A 182 0.08 7.19 -18.02
C VAL A 182 0.17 7.20 -16.50
N GLN A 183 1.06 8.03 -15.96
CA GLN A 183 1.09 8.33 -14.54
C GLN A 183 0.26 9.58 -14.28
N ALA A 184 -0.68 9.51 -13.35
CA ALA A 184 -1.59 10.62 -13.03
C ALA A 184 -1.81 10.76 -11.52
N TYR A 185 -2.12 11.98 -11.10
CA TYR A 185 -2.61 12.30 -9.76
C TYR A 185 -4.13 12.28 -9.74
N LEU A 186 -4.71 11.62 -8.75
CA LEU A 186 -6.14 11.59 -8.56
C LEU A 186 -6.63 12.89 -7.89
N ASN A 187 -7.45 13.69 -8.56
CA ASN A 187 -7.78 15.04 -8.09
C ASN A 187 -8.71 15.06 -6.88
N GLU A 188 -9.43 13.96 -6.65
CA GLU A 188 -10.49 13.84 -5.65
C GLU A 188 -10.19 12.68 -4.70
N LYS A 189 -10.66 12.80 -3.45
CA LYS A 189 -10.61 11.71 -2.49
C LYS A 189 -11.67 10.67 -2.87
N LEU A 190 -11.25 9.42 -3.10
CA LEU A 190 -12.16 8.32 -3.39
C LEU A 190 -12.25 7.35 -2.21
N SER A 191 -13.45 6.87 -1.91
CA SER A 191 -13.67 5.89 -0.85
C SER A 191 -14.78 4.94 -1.20
N SER A 192 -14.55 3.65 -0.96
CA SER A 192 -15.57 2.60 -1.10
C SER A 192 -16.81 2.83 -0.22
N ALA A 193 -16.72 3.66 0.82
CA ALA A 193 -17.83 3.95 1.73
C ALA A 193 -18.64 5.19 1.37
N THR A 194 -18.01 6.24 0.85
CA THR A 194 -18.67 7.53 0.60
C THR A 194 -18.93 7.80 -0.88
N SER A 195 -18.08 7.27 -1.76
CA SER A 195 -18.22 7.47 -3.20
C SER A 195 -19.34 6.61 -3.79
N LYS A 196 -19.94 7.07 -4.88
CA LYS A 196 -21.11 6.43 -5.51
C LYS A 196 -20.80 5.91 -6.90
N GLN A 197 -21.45 4.81 -7.27
CA GLN A 197 -21.40 4.32 -8.65
C GLN A 197 -21.99 5.38 -9.60
N GLY A 198 -21.29 5.64 -10.70
CA GLY A 198 -21.62 6.66 -11.70
C GLY A 198 -21.06 8.05 -11.40
N GLU A 199 -20.47 8.27 -10.22
CA GLU A 199 -19.84 9.53 -9.86
C GLU A 199 -18.67 9.84 -10.81
N PRO A 200 -18.60 11.05 -11.38
CA PRO A 200 -17.50 11.44 -12.25
C PRO A 200 -16.22 11.56 -11.42
N ILE A 201 -15.09 11.16 -12.01
CA ILE A 201 -13.78 11.32 -11.38
C ILE A 201 -12.80 11.93 -12.36
N ARG A 202 -11.82 12.65 -11.83
CA ARG A 202 -10.78 13.32 -12.60
C ARG A 202 -9.39 12.96 -12.10
N ALA A 203 -8.47 12.79 -13.03
CA ALA A 203 -7.06 12.63 -12.71
C ALA A 203 -6.20 13.50 -13.64
N THR A 204 -5.20 14.17 -13.10
CA THR A 204 -4.28 15.02 -13.86
C THR A 204 -3.00 14.27 -14.18
N VAL A 205 -2.59 14.26 -15.45
CA VAL A 205 -1.36 13.60 -15.90
C VAL A 205 -0.13 14.26 -15.25
N ALA A 206 0.65 13.44 -14.55
CA ALA A 206 1.78 13.87 -13.74
C ALA A 206 3.07 14.06 -14.56
N GLU A 207 3.24 13.27 -15.62
CA GLU A 207 4.46 13.23 -16.44
C GLU A 207 4.09 13.30 -17.92
N PRO A 208 4.85 14.05 -18.74
CA PRO A 208 4.66 14.04 -20.18
C PRO A 208 5.07 12.68 -20.77
N ILE A 209 4.30 12.20 -21.74
CA ILE A 209 4.58 10.97 -22.48
C ILE A 209 5.01 11.34 -23.88
N TYR A 210 6.16 10.81 -24.29
CA TYR A 210 6.72 11.02 -25.61
C TYR A 210 6.46 9.81 -26.50
N ASN A 211 6.22 10.08 -27.78
CA ASN A 211 6.23 9.08 -28.84
C ASN A 211 7.68 8.68 -29.19
N PRO A 212 7.87 7.56 -29.93
CA PRO A 212 9.21 7.16 -30.39
C PRO A 212 9.93 8.22 -31.24
N ASP A 213 9.19 9.14 -31.86
CA ASP A 213 9.69 10.27 -32.65
C ASP A 213 10.03 11.52 -31.79
N HIS A 214 10.04 11.38 -30.46
CA HIS A 214 10.23 12.46 -29.48
C HIS A 214 9.14 13.56 -29.50
N SER A 215 8.03 13.36 -30.22
CA SER A 215 6.87 14.25 -30.10
C SER A 215 6.10 13.98 -28.80
N ILE A 216 5.48 15.01 -28.22
CA ILE A 216 4.65 14.86 -27.02
C ILE A 216 3.33 14.18 -27.41
N ALA A 217 3.13 12.94 -26.94
CA ALA A 217 1.91 12.17 -27.14
C ALA A 217 0.81 12.60 -26.16
N VAL A 218 1.18 12.74 -24.89
CA VAL A 218 0.30 13.22 -23.81
C VAL A 218 1.09 14.25 -23.00
N PRO A 219 0.71 15.52 -23.01
CA PRO A 219 1.37 16.54 -22.20
C PRO A 219 1.03 16.36 -20.73
N GLN A 220 1.95 16.80 -19.89
CA GLN A 220 1.72 17.02 -18.48
C GLN A 220 0.52 17.96 -18.28
N GLY A 221 -0.28 17.72 -17.25
CA GLY A 221 -1.45 18.55 -16.94
C GLY A 221 -2.70 18.19 -17.76
N ALA A 222 -2.60 17.27 -18.72
CA ALA A 222 -3.79 16.72 -19.37
C ALA A 222 -4.74 16.09 -18.31
N THR A 223 -6.04 16.22 -18.53
CA THR A 223 -7.06 15.73 -17.58
C THR A 223 -7.69 14.45 -18.10
N LEU A 224 -7.58 13.38 -17.34
CA LEU A 224 -8.32 12.14 -17.53
C LEU A 224 -9.68 12.25 -16.85
N VAL A 225 -10.74 11.98 -17.61
CA VAL A 225 -12.12 11.99 -17.13
C VAL A 225 -12.69 10.57 -17.15
N GLY A 226 -13.23 10.17 -16.01
CA GLY A 226 -13.68 8.82 -15.75
C GLY A 226 -14.94 8.78 -14.91
N THR A 227 -15.35 7.56 -14.55
CA THR A 227 -16.47 7.34 -13.62
C THR A 227 -16.19 6.18 -12.69
N ILE A 228 -16.77 6.23 -11.51
CA ILE A 228 -16.78 5.10 -10.58
C ILE A 228 -17.75 4.04 -11.09
N THR A 229 -17.25 2.84 -11.37
CA THR A 229 -18.04 1.73 -11.90
C THR A 229 -18.59 0.85 -10.79
N GLN A 230 -17.94 0.81 -9.62
CA GLN A 230 -18.44 0.10 -8.46
C GLN A 230 -17.91 0.72 -7.17
N ALA A 231 -18.79 1.00 -6.21
CA ALA A 231 -18.41 1.37 -4.85
C ALA A 231 -19.24 0.55 -3.86
N ARG A 232 -18.58 -0.19 -2.96
CA ARG A 232 -19.24 -0.97 -1.92
C ARG A 232 -18.50 -0.80 -0.59
N PRO A 233 -19.18 -0.33 0.47
CA PRO A 233 -18.56 -0.16 1.77
C PRO A 233 -18.16 -1.51 2.39
N ALA A 234 -17.16 -1.45 3.26
CA ALA A 234 -16.79 -2.54 4.13
C ALA A 234 -17.91 -2.84 5.13
N ARG A 235 -18.13 -4.13 5.36
CA ARG A 235 -19.20 -4.68 6.20
C ARG A 235 -18.65 -5.50 7.35
N ARG A 236 -19.55 -5.89 8.27
CA ARG A 236 -19.26 -6.84 9.36
C ARG A 236 -18.73 -8.17 8.79
N PHE A 237 -18.18 -9.00 9.67
CA PHE A 237 -17.53 -10.27 9.31
C PHE A 237 -16.27 -10.06 8.45
N GLY A 238 -15.49 -9.00 8.75
CA GLY A 238 -14.24 -8.72 8.04
C GLY A 238 -14.39 -8.51 6.53
N ARG A 239 -15.61 -8.19 6.06
CA ARG A 239 -15.88 -8.00 4.63
C ARG A 239 -15.32 -6.65 4.20
N ALA A 240 -14.21 -6.69 3.47
CA ALA A 240 -13.57 -5.50 2.94
C ALA A 240 -14.46 -4.73 1.95
N GLY A 241 -14.22 -3.42 1.88
CA GLY A 241 -14.79 -2.57 0.83
C GLY A 241 -14.25 -2.92 -0.55
N VAL A 242 -14.98 -2.52 -1.58
CA VAL A 242 -14.58 -2.67 -2.98
C VAL A 242 -14.78 -1.34 -3.67
N LEU A 243 -13.76 -0.88 -4.39
CA LEU A 243 -13.83 0.30 -5.23
C LEU A 243 -13.26 -0.04 -6.61
N HIS A 244 -14.00 0.33 -7.65
CA HIS A 244 -13.62 0.18 -9.04
C HIS A 244 -14.02 1.44 -9.80
N PHE A 245 -13.11 1.90 -10.66
CA PHE A 245 -13.28 3.09 -11.47
C PHE A 245 -12.49 2.95 -12.75
N ASN A 246 -12.90 3.67 -13.79
CA ASN A 246 -12.21 3.69 -15.07
C ASN A 246 -12.22 5.10 -15.68
N PHE A 247 -11.21 5.40 -16.49
CA PHE A 247 -11.16 6.61 -17.30
C PHE A 247 -11.50 6.26 -18.75
N ARG A 248 -12.27 7.15 -19.39
CA ARG A 248 -12.76 6.96 -20.76
C ARG A 248 -12.35 8.07 -21.71
N GLN A 249 -11.94 9.21 -21.17
CA GLN A 249 -11.63 10.41 -21.93
C GLN A 249 -10.34 11.02 -21.41
N LEU A 250 -9.51 11.47 -22.34
CA LEU A 250 -8.31 12.26 -22.10
C LEU A 250 -8.53 13.62 -22.74
N VAL A 251 -8.56 14.66 -21.91
CA VAL A 251 -8.69 16.05 -22.34
C VAL A 251 -7.30 16.67 -22.33
N LEU A 252 -6.80 17.03 -23.52
CA LEU A 252 -5.52 17.70 -23.68
C LEU A 252 -5.65 19.17 -23.25
N PRO A 253 -4.57 19.83 -22.77
CA PRO A 253 -4.58 21.25 -22.39
C PRO A 253 -5.06 22.18 -23.51
N ALA A 254 -4.88 21.79 -24.77
CA ALA A 254 -5.38 22.52 -25.94
C ALA A 254 -6.90 22.38 -26.18
N GLY A 255 -7.64 21.71 -25.28
CA GLY A 255 -9.08 21.46 -25.38
C GLY A 255 -9.48 20.24 -26.22
N THR A 256 -8.55 19.65 -26.95
CA THR A 256 -8.79 18.43 -27.76
C THR A 256 -9.09 17.24 -26.84
N THR A 257 -10.26 16.62 -27.03
CA THR A 257 -10.67 15.43 -26.27
C THR A 257 -10.42 14.17 -27.09
N ARG A 258 -9.77 13.17 -26.48
CA ARG A 258 -9.52 11.86 -27.07
C ARG A 258 -10.20 10.78 -26.24
N ASN A 259 -10.96 9.91 -26.89
CA ASN A 259 -11.51 8.73 -26.24
C ASN A 259 -10.40 7.70 -26.03
N VAL A 260 -10.21 7.29 -24.78
CA VAL A 260 -9.18 6.33 -24.37
C VAL A 260 -9.81 5.33 -23.42
N GLU A 261 -9.47 4.06 -23.54
CA GLU A 261 -9.85 3.08 -22.53
C GLU A 261 -8.66 2.87 -21.61
N THR A 262 -8.85 3.03 -20.31
CA THR A 262 -7.76 2.88 -19.33
C THR A 262 -7.99 1.66 -18.46
N THR A 263 -6.96 0.85 -18.31
CA THR A 263 -6.88 -0.16 -17.25
C THR A 263 -5.93 0.34 -16.17
N LEU A 264 -6.36 0.26 -14.91
CA LEU A 264 -5.48 0.55 -13.79
C LEU A 264 -4.44 -0.58 -13.74
N THR A 265 -3.16 -0.25 -13.84
CA THR A 265 -2.04 -1.22 -13.76
C THR A 265 -1.37 -1.17 -12.40
N ALA A 266 -1.22 0.04 -11.86
CA ALA A 266 -0.76 0.22 -10.50
C ALA A 266 -1.42 1.43 -9.83
N ALA A 267 -1.46 1.41 -8.50
CA ALA A 267 -1.84 2.54 -7.70
C ALA A 267 -0.97 2.57 -6.45
N ASP A 268 -0.59 3.78 -6.03
CA ASP A 268 0.00 3.98 -4.73
C ASP A 268 -1.09 3.83 -3.68
N SER A 269 -0.79 3.09 -2.60
CA SER A 269 -1.70 2.93 -1.47
C SER A 269 -1.17 3.69 -0.27
N ALA A 270 -1.80 4.81 0.05
CA ALA A 270 -1.58 5.50 1.30
C ALA A 270 -2.48 4.90 2.40
N GLY A 271 -1.89 4.43 3.49
CA GLY A 271 -2.63 4.23 4.75
C GLY A 271 -2.31 3.00 5.58
N GLY A 272 -1.18 2.30 5.39
CA GLY A 272 -0.85 1.08 6.16
C GLY A 272 -1.87 -0.06 5.99
N GLN A 273 -2.85 0.13 5.10
CA GLN A 273 -3.81 -0.88 4.70
C GLN A 273 -3.07 -1.77 3.72
N ASN A 274 -2.83 -3.02 4.10
CA ASN A 274 -2.35 -4.03 3.16
C ASN A 274 -3.41 -4.16 2.07
N LEU A 275 -3.29 -3.42 0.97
CA LEU A 275 -4.14 -3.49 -0.21
C LEU A 275 -3.48 -4.43 -1.23
N ALA A 276 -4.29 -4.97 -2.13
CA ALA A 276 -3.90 -5.86 -3.19
C ALA A 276 -4.78 -5.54 -4.41
N MET A 277 -4.19 -5.63 -5.59
CA MET A 277 -4.86 -5.32 -6.86
C MET A 277 -4.92 -6.58 -7.70
N ASN A 278 -6.07 -6.85 -8.34
CA ASN A 278 -6.19 -7.97 -9.27
C ASN A 278 -5.89 -7.52 -10.71
N SER A 279 -5.81 -8.47 -11.64
CA SER A 279 -5.57 -8.23 -13.08
C SER A 279 -6.63 -7.38 -13.79
N GLU A 280 -7.77 -7.13 -13.13
CA GLU A 280 -8.86 -6.29 -13.63
C GLU A 280 -8.80 -4.87 -13.07
N GLY A 281 -7.76 -4.54 -12.30
CA GLY A 281 -7.60 -3.24 -11.65
C GLY A 281 -8.49 -3.02 -10.43
N VAL A 282 -9.12 -4.06 -9.90
CA VAL A 282 -9.90 -4.01 -8.66
C VAL A 282 -8.96 -4.03 -7.47
N VAL A 283 -9.03 -2.98 -6.67
CA VAL A 283 -8.28 -2.86 -5.41
C VAL A 283 -9.12 -3.40 -4.25
N LYS A 284 -8.54 -4.34 -3.51
CA LYS A 284 -9.11 -4.96 -2.32
C LYS A 284 -8.04 -5.01 -1.22
N PRO A 285 -8.39 -4.94 0.06
CA PRO A 285 -7.49 -5.35 1.13
C PRO A 285 -6.95 -6.76 0.88
N LYS A 286 -5.63 -6.92 1.03
CA LYS A 286 -4.91 -8.20 0.99
C LYS A 286 -5.66 -9.18 1.87
N PRO A 287 -6.05 -10.36 1.35
CA PRO A 287 -6.76 -11.34 2.13
C PRO A 287 -5.88 -11.77 3.30
N GLN A 288 -6.28 -11.47 4.53
CA GLN A 288 -5.80 -12.21 5.70
C GLN A 288 -6.36 -13.63 5.57
N ASP A 289 -5.48 -14.63 5.57
CA ASP A 289 -5.80 -16.01 5.19
C ASP A 289 -7.02 -16.54 5.95
N LYS A 290 -8.06 -16.87 5.17
CA LYS A 290 -9.45 -16.77 5.64
C LYS A 290 -9.92 -17.96 6.49
N ILE A 291 -9.15 -19.04 6.60
CA ILE A 291 -9.58 -20.29 7.27
C ILE A 291 -8.41 -21.02 7.96
N ALA A 292 -7.23 -21.08 7.36
CA ALA A 292 -6.13 -21.91 7.87
C ALA A 292 -5.58 -21.43 9.23
N ILE A 293 -5.40 -20.11 9.40
CA ILE A 293 -4.82 -19.54 10.63
C ILE A 293 -5.68 -19.81 11.88
N PRO A 294 -7.00 -19.53 11.92
CA PRO A 294 -7.79 -19.78 13.12
C PRO A 294 -7.97 -21.27 13.44
N LEU A 295 -8.06 -22.15 12.44
CA LEU A 295 -8.10 -23.61 12.68
C LEU A 295 -6.76 -24.13 13.23
N LEU A 296 -5.64 -23.62 12.71
CA LEU A 296 -4.32 -23.95 13.19
C LEU A 296 -4.10 -23.44 14.63
N LEU A 297 -4.56 -22.22 14.95
CA LEU A 297 -4.53 -21.68 16.31
C LEU A 297 -5.41 -22.48 17.28
N ALA A 298 -6.61 -22.88 16.85
CA ALA A 298 -7.49 -23.71 17.66
C ALA A 298 -6.87 -25.09 17.93
N ALA A 299 -6.24 -25.71 16.92
CA ALA A 299 -5.51 -26.96 17.07
C ALA A 299 -4.32 -26.81 18.03
N LEU A 300 -3.58 -25.70 17.96
CA LEU A 300 -2.48 -25.40 18.87
C LEU A 300 -2.96 -25.16 20.31
N ALA A 301 -4.08 -24.48 20.53
CA ALA A 301 -4.61 -24.23 21.88
C ALA A 301 -4.97 -25.53 22.62
N ILE A 302 -5.28 -26.59 21.88
CA ILE A 302 -5.67 -27.90 22.39
C ILE A 302 -4.45 -28.83 22.59
N SER A 303 -3.33 -28.59 21.90
CA SER A 303 -2.19 -29.50 21.92
C SER A 303 -1.45 -29.64 23.26
N PRO A 304 -1.27 -28.60 24.12
CA PRO A 304 -0.50 -28.74 25.35
C PRO A 304 -1.32 -29.35 26.48
N LEU A 305 -2.64 -29.51 26.29
CA LEU A 305 -3.58 -30.06 27.27
C LEU A 305 -3.74 -31.59 27.14
N HIS A 306 -3.12 -32.20 26.13
CA HIS A 306 -3.10 -33.64 25.94
C HIS A 306 -1.76 -34.21 26.45
N GLU A 307 -1.83 -35.21 27.33
CA GLU A 307 -0.65 -35.88 27.93
C GLU A 307 0.12 -36.75 26.91
N ASP A 308 -0.51 -37.10 25.78
CA ASP A 308 0.07 -37.89 24.67
C ASP A 308 0.43 -37.04 23.44
N ALA A 309 1.01 -35.86 23.64
CA ALA A 309 1.40 -35.00 22.52
C ALA A 309 2.64 -35.58 21.81
N ASP A 310 2.42 -36.37 20.76
CA ASP A 310 3.46 -36.84 19.85
C ASP A 310 4.33 -35.68 19.34
N ASP A 311 5.63 -35.95 19.18
CA ASP A 311 6.73 -35.06 18.73
C ASP A 311 6.37 -34.18 17.50
N ARG A 312 5.37 -34.58 16.71
CA ARG A 312 4.83 -33.84 15.55
C ARG A 312 4.06 -32.57 15.91
N GLY A 313 3.32 -32.56 17.03
CA GLY A 313 2.56 -31.39 17.49
C GLY A 313 3.47 -30.27 18.00
N GLU A 314 4.54 -30.65 18.70
CA GLU A 314 5.57 -29.73 19.20
C GLU A 314 6.41 -29.13 18.05
N VAL A 315 6.77 -29.94 17.05
CA VAL A 315 7.50 -29.47 15.87
C VAL A 315 6.67 -28.49 15.04
N LEU A 316 5.37 -28.73 14.84
CA LEU A 316 4.49 -27.80 14.13
C LEU A 316 4.28 -26.50 14.93
N ALA A 317 4.16 -26.57 16.26
CA ALA A 317 4.08 -25.40 17.14
C ALA A 317 5.34 -24.52 17.11
N ARG A 318 6.53 -25.11 17.26
CA ARG A 318 7.81 -24.37 17.19
C ARG A 318 8.08 -23.78 15.81
N LYS A 319 7.64 -24.49 14.76
CA LYS A 319 7.84 -24.13 13.35
C LYS A 319 6.89 -23.02 12.86
N ASN A 320 5.74 -22.84 13.52
CA ASN A 320 4.72 -21.84 13.17
C ASN A 320 4.79 -20.54 13.99
N ALA A 321 5.75 -20.42 14.92
CA ALA A 321 5.95 -19.26 15.79
C ALA A 321 6.22 -17.93 15.04
N THR A 322 6.62 -18.00 13.76
CA THR A 322 7.04 -16.86 12.95
C THR A 322 5.93 -16.26 12.07
N ALA A 323 4.75 -16.89 12.00
CA ALA A 323 3.74 -16.54 10.99
C ALA A 323 2.80 -15.38 11.37
N SER A 324 2.82 -14.88 12.62
CA SER A 324 2.04 -13.69 12.98
C SER A 324 2.59 -12.94 14.19
N ASN A 325 2.53 -11.60 14.16
CA ASN A 325 2.84 -10.72 15.30
C ASN A 325 1.71 -10.72 16.35
N SER A 326 1.11 -11.87 16.66
CA SER A 326 0.01 -11.97 17.62
C SER A 326 0.47 -12.60 18.92
N ILE A 327 0.13 -11.95 20.03
CA ILE A 327 0.47 -12.39 21.41
C ILE A 327 0.08 -13.84 21.69
N GLY A 328 -1.00 -14.34 21.06
CA GLY A 328 -1.47 -15.69 21.31
C GLY A 328 -0.47 -16.78 20.89
N ILE A 329 0.31 -16.59 19.82
CA ILE A 329 1.28 -17.59 19.36
C ILE A 329 2.57 -17.54 20.18
N ILE A 330 3.01 -16.34 20.57
CA ILE A 330 4.29 -16.17 21.27
C ILE A 330 4.13 -16.48 22.76
N GLY A 331 3.03 -16.04 23.37
CA GLY A 331 2.67 -16.45 24.73
C GLY A 331 2.50 -17.97 24.83
N PHE A 332 2.01 -18.63 23.76
CA PHE A 332 1.96 -20.09 23.68
C PHE A 332 3.36 -20.73 23.70
N VAL A 333 4.31 -20.22 22.90
CA VAL A 333 5.71 -20.71 22.89
C VAL A 333 6.40 -20.49 24.23
N VAL A 334 6.22 -19.34 24.87
CA VAL A 334 6.75 -19.05 26.21
C VAL A 334 6.11 -19.95 27.27
N GLY A 335 4.80 -20.22 27.17
CA GLY A 335 4.09 -21.17 28.02
C GLY A 335 4.67 -22.58 27.93
N ILE A 336 4.95 -23.06 26.72
CA ILE A 336 5.62 -24.36 26.51
C ILE A 336 7.04 -24.34 27.08
N ALA A 337 7.83 -23.31 26.77
CA ALA A 337 9.23 -23.21 27.22
C ALA A 337 9.36 -23.07 28.74
N SER A 338 8.33 -22.55 29.42
CA SER A 338 8.25 -22.44 30.89
C SER A 338 7.68 -23.70 31.57
N GLY A 339 7.31 -24.74 30.81
CA GLY A 339 6.76 -25.98 31.35
C GLY A 339 5.32 -25.87 31.85
N SER A 340 4.60 -24.79 31.49
CA SER A 340 3.23 -24.55 31.92
C SER A 340 2.24 -24.74 30.78
N ALA A 341 1.68 -25.95 30.70
CA ALA A 341 0.65 -26.32 29.75
C ALA A 341 -0.58 -25.39 29.81
N ASN A 342 -1.02 -25.03 31.02
CA ASN A 342 -2.18 -24.15 31.23
C ASN A 342 -1.92 -22.72 30.73
N VAL A 343 -0.70 -22.20 30.91
CA VAL A 343 -0.33 -20.88 30.41
C VAL A 343 -0.25 -20.90 28.89
N ALA A 344 0.35 -21.94 28.30
CA ALA A 344 0.38 -22.11 26.85
C ALA A 344 -1.04 -22.16 26.28
N ALA A 345 -1.90 -23.02 26.82
CA ALA A 345 -3.30 -23.16 26.40
C ALA A 345 -4.07 -21.84 26.50
N GLY A 346 -3.90 -21.09 27.59
CA GLY A 346 -4.54 -19.78 27.78
C GLY A 346 -4.16 -18.76 26.70
N PHE A 347 -2.89 -18.66 26.36
CA PHE A 347 -2.43 -17.78 25.27
C PHE A 347 -2.91 -18.25 23.90
N GLY A 348 -2.89 -19.57 23.64
CA GLY A 348 -3.45 -20.15 22.41
C GLY A 348 -4.95 -19.86 22.25
N ALA A 349 -5.72 -20.00 23.33
CA ALA A 349 -7.14 -19.69 23.37
C ALA A 349 -7.40 -18.19 23.13
N TYR A 350 -6.60 -17.31 23.74
CA TYR A 350 -6.67 -15.87 23.52
C TYR A 350 -6.38 -15.49 22.06
N GLY A 351 -5.32 -16.05 21.46
CA GLY A 351 -4.99 -15.85 20.04
C GLY A 351 -6.12 -16.28 19.11
N THR A 352 -6.75 -17.42 19.42
CA THR A 352 -7.90 -17.95 18.68
C THR A 352 -9.11 -17.02 18.81
N ALA A 353 -9.44 -16.57 20.02
CA ALA A 353 -10.53 -15.63 20.27
C ALA A 353 -10.32 -14.31 19.51
N LEU A 354 -9.09 -13.78 19.50
CA LEU A 354 -8.75 -12.57 18.75
C LEU A 354 -8.87 -12.78 17.23
N ALA A 355 -8.48 -13.95 16.72
CA ALA A 355 -8.65 -14.30 15.32
C ALA A 355 -10.14 -14.37 14.93
N LEU A 356 -10.97 -15.01 15.76
CA LEU A 356 -12.42 -15.06 15.57
C LEU A 356 -13.06 -13.68 15.65
N TYR A 357 -12.65 -12.84 16.60
CA TYR A 357 -13.13 -11.46 16.72
C TYR A 357 -12.82 -10.65 15.45
N ASN A 358 -11.55 -10.65 15.00
CA ASN A 358 -11.15 -9.91 13.80
C ASN A 358 -11.86 -10.44 12.54
N ARG A 359 -12.21 -11.73 12.51
CA ARG A 359 -12.89 -12.36 11.38
C ARG A 359 -14.39 -12.10 11.36
N TRP A 360 -15.09 -12.36 12.46
CA TRP A 360 -16.55 -12.45 12.47
C TRP A 360 -17.20 -11.21 13.07
N ILE A 361 -16.53 -10.53 13.99
CA ILE A 361 -17.13 -9.43 14.75
C ILE A 361 -16.65 -8.08 14.18
N LYS A 362 -15.34 -7.94 13.94
CA LYS A 362 -14.75 -6.71 13.44
C LYS A 362 -15.27 -6.37 12.03
N ARG A 363 -15.56 -5.08 11.81
CA ARG A 363 -15.86 -4.53 10.48
C ARG A 363 -14.61 -4.62 9.60
N GLY A 364 -14.80 -4.95 8.31
CA GLY A 364 -13.72 -4.87 7.34
C GLY A 364 -13.19 -3.45 7.16
N THR A 365 -12.09 -3.30 6.42
CA THR A 365 -11.53 -1.99 6.09
C THR A 365 -12.09 -1.48 4.76
N ASP A 366 -12.40 -0.20 4.72
CA ASP A 366 -12.82 0.50 3.51
C ASP A 366 -11.59 0.78 2.63
N VAL A 367 -11.74 0.69 1.31
CA VAL A 367 -10.69 1.13 0.36
C VAL A 367 -10.80 2.63 0.21
N THR A 368 -9.71 3.34 0.47
CA THR A 368 -9.64 4.81 0.40
C THR A 368 -8.41 5.24 -0.39
N PHE A 369 -8.60 6.08 -1.40
CA PHE A 369 -7.54 6.82 -2.07
C PHE A 369 -7.63 8.27 -1.60
N VAL A 370 -6.54 8.77 -1.03
CA VAL A 370 -6.45 10.18 -0.65
C VAL A 370 -6.36 11.05 -1.91
N ARG A 371 -6.63 12.34 -1.75
CA ARG A 371 -6.41 13.30 -2.83
C ARG A 371 -4.93 13.25 -3.25
N ASP A 372 -4.68 13.43 -4.55
CA ASP A 372 -3.37 13.43 -5.17
C ASP A 372 -2.62 12.09 -5.03
N THR A 373 -3.37 11.00 -4.84
CA THR A 373 -2.80 9.65 -4.93
C THR A 373 -2.31 9.41 -6.36
N ARG A 374 -1.08 8.91 -6.49
CA ARG A 374 -0.50 8.55 -7.77
C ARG A 374 -1.08 7.22 -8.28
N ILE A 375 -1.53 7.23 -9.53
CA ILE A 375 -2.04 6.07 -10.24
C ILE A 375 -1.29 5.87 -11.56
N VAL A 376 -1.13 4.61 -11.97
CA VAL A 376 -0.54 4.21 -13.24
C VAL A 376 -1.60 3.50 -14.05
N LEU A 377 -1.93 4.09 -15.19
CA LEU A 377 -2.99 3.65 -16.09
C LEU A 377 -2.36 3.20 -17.39
N GLN A 378 -2.65 2.00 -17.85
CA GLN A 378 -2.40 1.62 -19.23
C GLN A 378 -3.58 2.11 -20.07
N THR A 379 -3.31 3.00 -21.01
CA THR A 379 -4.30 3.47 -21.98
C THR A 379 -4.29 2.57 -23.21
N THR A 380 -5.43 2.41 -23.85
CA THR A 380 -5.55 1.83 -25.19
C THR A 380 -6.47 2.74 -25.99
N PRO A 381 -6.07 3.20 -27.18
CA PRO A 381 -6.92 4.04 -28.01
C PRO A 381 -8.12 3.22 -28.47
N ARG A 382 -9.33 3.76 -28.26
CA ARG A 382 -10.51 3.24 -28.93
C ARG A 382 -10.53 3.78 -30.35
N HIS A 383 -10.30 2.90 -31.32
CA HIS A 383 -10.73 3.16 -32.68
C HIS A 383 -12.25 3.00 -32.73
N ALA A 384 -12.98 4.03 -33.17
CA ALA A 384 -14.38 3.85 -33.52
C ALA A 384 -14.47 2.79 -34.64
N PRO A 385 -15.47 1.89 -34.63
CA PRO A 385 -15.66 1.00 -35.76
C PRO A 385 -15.95 1.86 -36.99
N VAL A 386 -15.06 1.79 -37.97
CA VAL A 386 -15.33 2.32 -39.31
C VAL A 386 -16.46 1.45 -39.85
N LEU A 387 -17.68 1.99 -39.88
CA LEU A 387 -18.77 1.41 -40.65
C LEU A 387 -18.35 1.50 -42.12
N SER A 388 -17.78 0.43 -42.67
CA SER A 388 -17.58 0.32 -44.10
C SER A 388 -18.96 0.25 -44.74
N ALA A 389 -19.41 1.37 -45.30
CA ALA A 389 -20.56 1.38 -46.19
C ALA A 389 -20.25 0.44 -47.36
N GLN A 390 -20.96 -0.69 -47.44
CA GLN A 390 -20.89 -1.57 -48.60
C GLN A 390 -21.34 -0.79 -49.84
N PRO A 391 -20.58 -0.81 -50.95
CA PRO A 391 -21.11 -0.33 -52.21
C PRO A 391 -22.21 -1.30 -52.67
N SER A 392 -23.40 -0.76 -52.91
CA SER A 392 -24.48 -1.44 -53.61
C SER A 392 -24.01 -1.78 -55.03
N HIS A 393 -24.02 -3.06 -55.36
CA HIS A 393 -23.74 -3.58 -56.70
C HIS A 393 -25.00 -3.60 -57.57
#